data_AF-A0A2A5P130-F1
#
_entry.id   AF-A0A2A5P130-F1
#
_cell.length_a   1.000
_cell.length_b   1.000
_cell.length_c   1.000
_cell.angle_alpha   90.00
_cell.angle_beta   90.00
_cell.angle_gamma   90.00
#
_symmetry.space_group_name_H-M   'P 1'
#
loop_
_entity.id
_entity.type
_entity.pdbx_description
1 polymer ?
#
loop_
_entity_poly.entity_id
_entity_poly.type
_entity_poly.pdbx_seq_one_letter_code
_entity_poly.pdbx_strand_id
1 'polypeptide(L)'
;MPDPPAPKTTKRKTTFKEYRLFYSLSSQRPTGSAMYRLSREEYEILKALLGRGPVEIGDLARALGVSIDRLRRPLEALRARGLVRVSVERRERLGPGERLRRLGTLPEVLLYDHLAGAGGRARVDELMASAPIPREDVNPSLGILRRLGAISVTKREDGVYVEVAGPLPEDRRRFAEDLLAGKLDPARYAEILREARRRPGILEVSTGRREVVEITGEGARVLSEAAAPPREVVTALTPELLRTGRWRGVEFKEYDVSMPAPPVYGGKRHPLHQLIDEIREIFVSMGFIEEWGPLIELAFWNFDALFQPQDHPAREMHDTFYLKEPRAGSLDGLGEVVERVRRTHEDGGDTGSRGWRYRWRLEEAARYVLRTHTTAVTARKVYEYGERPVKIFAIGKVFRNETVDYKHLPEFYNVDGIVIDPRTNLRELLGVLKTVFERLGFRRVMFRPSYFPYTEPSVEVCVYDERARGYVELAGSGIFRPEVTIPLGVRWPVLAWGMGVERILMMRYGIEDIRQIYRNDIGWLRRVTYARHHA
;
A
#
# COMPACT_ATOMS: atom_id res chain seq x y z
N MET A 1 -47.09 14.33 35.50
CA MET A 1 -46.79 13.01 34.91
C MET A 1 -45.28 12.91 34.79
N PRO A 2 -44.61 11.95 35.43
CA PRO A 2 -43.17 11.78 35.27
C PRO A 2 -42.85 11.10 33.93
N ASP A 3 -41.84 11.62 33.24
CA ASP A 3 -41.34 11.11 31.95
C ASP A 3 -40.84 9.66 32.04
N PRO A 4 -40.96 8.87 30.94
CA PRO A 4 -40.48 7.49 30.91
C PRO A 4 -38.94 7.42 30.91
N PRO A 5 -38.34 6.33 31.45
CA PRO A 5 -36.89 6.20 31.52
C PRO A 5 -36.26 5.98 30.13
N ALA A 6 -35.12 6.64 29.92
CA ALA A 6 -34.31 6.54 28.71
C ALA A 6 -33.79 5.09 28.45
N PRO A 7 -33.69 4.64 27.18
CA PRO A 7 -33.16 3.32 26.86
C PRO A 7 -31.65 3.25 27.10
N LYS A 8 -31.22 2.21 27.82
CA LYS A 8 -29.81 1.89 28.08
C LYS A 8 -29.10 1.56 26.77
N THR A 9 -28.13 2.38 26.38
CA THR A 9 -27.22 2.11 25.26
C THR A 9 -26.14 1.11 25.67
N THR A 10 -26.28 -0.14 25.26
CA THR A 10 -25.24 -1.15 25.34
C THR A 10 -24.14 -0.81 24.33
N LYS A 11 -22.92 -0.50 24.83
CA LYS A 11 -21.71 -0.34 24.01
C LYS A 11 -21.40 -1.66 23.29
N ARG A 12 -21.78 -1.80 22.02
CA ARG A 12 -21.21 -2.83 21.14
C ARG A 12 -19.86 -2.32 20.62
N LYS A 13 -18.78 -2.94 21.10
CA LYS A 13 -17.45 -2.88 20.47
C LYS A 13 -17.55 -3.61 19.13
N THR A 14 -17.43 -2.87 18.03
CA THR A 14 -17.33 -3.45 16.68
C THR A 14 -15.91 -3.96 16.47
N THR A 15 -15.65 -5.20 16.89
CA THR A 15 -14.42 -5.92 16.52
C THR A 15 -14.56 -6.50 15.11
N PHE A 16 -13.62 -6.14 14.24
CA PHE A 16 -13.32 -6.77 12.95
C PHE A 16 -13.28 -8.31 13.08
N LYS A 17 -14.38 -9.01 12.75
CA LYS A 17 -14.39 -10.48 12.63
C LYS A 17 -15.62 -11.01 11.88
N GLU A 18 -15.84 -10.56 10.65
CA GLU A 18 -16.84 -11.19 9.75
C GLU A 18 -16.25 -11.37 8.35
N TYR A 19 -15.36 -12.36 8.19
CA TYR A 19 -15.00 -12.96 6.90
C TYR A 19 -14.59 -14.43 7.08
N ARG A 20 -15.38 -15.19 7.86
CA ARG A 20 -15.18 -16.65 7.99
C ARG A 20 -16.49 -17.37 8.32
N LEU A 21 -17.44 -17.30 7.40
CA LEU A 21 -18.66 -18.11 7.47
C LEU A 21 -19.15 -18.44 6.06
N PHE A 22 -18.32 -19.14 5.30
CA PHE A 22 -18.74 -19.84 4.07
C PHE A 22 -17.83 -21.04 3.80
N TYR A 23 -17.71 -21.96 4.75
CA TYR A 23 -17.25 -23.34 4.50
C TYR A 23 -17.68 -24.23 5.68
N SER A 24 -18.97 -24.54 5.77
CA SER A 24 -19.46 -25.59 6.67
C SER A 24 -20.85 -26.11 6.29
N LEU A 25 -21.08 -26.39 5.00
CA LEU A 25 -22.22 -27.19 4.56
C LEU A 25 -21.83 -28.01 3.33
N SER A 26 -21.32 -29.23 3.55
CA SER A 26 -21.77 -30.45 2.84
C SER A 26 -20.92 -31.66 3.28
N SER A 27 -21.31 -32.30 4.38
CA SER A 27 -20.90 -33.65 4.74
C SER A 27 -21.96 -34.69 4.33
N GLN A 28 -22.62 -34.47 3.19
CA GLN A 28 -23.43 -35.48 2.52
C GLN A 28 -22.80 -35.73 1.15
N ARG A 29 -22.28 -36.95 0.93
CA ARG A 29 -21.97 -37.42 -0.42
C ARG A 29 -23.30 -37.50 -1.16
N PRO A 30 -23.57 -36.67 -2.18
CA PRO A 30 -24.81 -36.79 -2.91
C PRO A 30 -24.75 -38.09 -3.74
N THR A 31 -25.90 -38.64 -4.08
CA THR A 31 -26.05 -39.81 -4.95
C THR A 31 -26.94 -39.39 -6.11
N GLY A 32 -26.40 -39.36 -7.33
CA GLY A 32 -27.15 -39.01 -8.54
C GLY A 32 -26.25 -38.54 -9.69
N SER A 33 -26.60 -38.92 -10.93
CA SER A 33 -25.86 -38.72 -12.18
C SER A 33 -25.61 -37.25 -12.62
N ALA A 34 -26.05 -36.26 -11.83
CA ALA A 34 -25.78 -34.84 -12.07
C ALA A 34 -24.43 -34.34 -11.51
N MET A 35 -23.61 -35.23 -10.94
CA MET A 35 -22.53 -34.87 -10.02
C MET A 35 -21.21 -34.41 -10.67
N TYR A 36 -21.00 -34.66 -11.96
CA TYR A 36 -19.71 -34.42 -12.60
C TYR A 36 -19.88 -33.67 -13.92
N ARG A 37 -20.09 -32.35 -13.85
CA ARG A 37 -19.82 -31.47 -15.00
C ARG A 37 -18.31 -31.49 -15.26
N LEU A 38 -17.88 -32.31 -16.22
CA LEU A 38 -16.51 -32.30 -16.70
C LEU A 38 -16.23 -30.97 -17.40
N SER A 39 -15.04 -30.40 -17.21
CA SER A 39 -14.54 -29.40 -18.15
C SER A 39 -14.15 -30.07 -19.46
N ARG A 40 -13.99 -29.30 -20.54
CA ARG A 40 -13.53 -29.87 -21.82
C ARG A 40 -12.14 -30.49 -21.70
N GLU A 41 -11.24 -29.87 -20.94
CA GLU A 41 -9.90 -30.41 -20.69
C GLU A 41 -9.96 -31.73 -19.89
N GLU A 42 -10.85 -31.83 -18.91
CA GLU A 42 -11.08 -33.05 -18.12
C GLU A 42 -11.68 -34.19 -18.96
N TYR A 43 -12.60 -33.85 -19.86
CA TYR A 43 -13.21 -34.79 -20.81
C TYR A 43 -12.15 -35.41 -21.74
N GLU A 44 -11.27 -34.58 -22.34
CA GLU A 44 -10.21 -35.08 -23.24
C GLU A 44 -9.17 -35.94 -22.48
N ILE A 45 -8.85 -35.60 -21.23
CA ILE A 45 -7.95 -36.42 -20.38
C ILE A 45 -8.55 -37.80 -20.13
N LEU A 46 -9.81 -37.88 -19.68
CA LEU A 46 -10.47 -39.17 -19.42
C LEU A 46 -10.59 -39.99 -20.71
N LYS A 47 -10.89 -39.35 -21.84
CA LYS A 47 -10.96 -39.99 -23.16
C LYS A 47 -9.59 -40.55 -23.60
N ALA A 48 -8.51 -39.83 -23.36
CA ALA A 48 -7.16 -40.28 -23.70
C ALA A 48 -6.67 -41.45 -22.83
N LEU A 49 -7.24 -41.62 -21.63
CA LEU A 49 -6.94 -42.72 -20.71
C LEU A 49 -7.88 -43.93 -20.90
N LEU A 50 -9.05 -43.76 -21.52
CA LEU A 50 -10.05 -44.81 -21.69
C LEU A 50 -9.47 -46.00 -22.49
N GLY A 51 -9.59 -47.20 -21.93
CA GLY A 51 -9.11 -48.44 -22.56
C GLY A 51 -7.58 -48.59 -22.56
N ARG A 52 -6.84 -47.67 -21.92
CA ARG A 52 -5.40 -47.79 -21.70
C ARG A 52 -5.14 -48.20 -20.25
N GLY A 53 -4.10 -49.00 -20.03
CA GLY A 53 -3.56 -49.24 -18.67
C GLY A 53 -2.91 -47.97 -18.10
N PRO A 54 -2.15 -48.07 -17.00
CA PRO A 54 -1.41 -46.93 -16.44
C PRO A 54 -0.54 -46.23 -17.50
N VAL A 55 -0.76 -44.92 -17.70
CA VAL A 55 -0.06 -44.10 -18.70
C VAL A 55 0.86 -43.12 -18.00
N GLU A 56 2.12 -43.01 -18.44
CA GLU A 56 3.04 -42.00 -17.92
C GLU A 56 2.56 -40.59 -18.26
N ILE A 57 2.63 -39.64 -17.32
CA ILE A 57 2.09 -38.28 -17.51
C ILE A 57 2.69 -37.57 -18.75
N GLY A 58 3.95 -37.86 -19.08
CA GLY A 58 4.61 -37.34 -20.28
C GLY A 58 4.02 -37.90 -21.58
N ASP A 59 3.59 -39.16 -21.60
CA ASP A 59 2.94 -39.79 -22.75
C ASP A 59 1.52 -39.26 -22.93
N LEU A 60 0.82 -39.03 -21.83
CA LEU A 60 -0.49 -38.39 -21.82
C LEU A 60 -0.41 -36.96 -22.37
N ALA A 61 0.60 -36.18 -21.96
CA ALA A 61 0.87 -34.83 -22.46
C ALA A 61 1.11 -34.82 -23.99
N ARG A 62 1.92 -35.77 -24.48
CA ARG A 62 2.17 -35.93 -25.93
C ARG A 62 0.92 -36.30 -26.70
N ALA A 63 0.11 -37.23 -26.20
CA ALA A 63 -1.13 -37.65 -26.84
C ALA A 63 -2.17 -36.51 -26.95
N LEU A 64 -2.17 -35.58 -25.99
CA LEU A 64 -3.07 -34.44 -25.93
C LEU A 64 -2.50 -33.16 -26.58
N GLY A 65 -1.23 -33.17 -27.03
CA GLY A 65 -0.58 -32.01 -27.62
C GLY A 65 -0.38 -30.82 -26.66
N VAL A 66 -0.24 -31.09 -25.36
CA VAL A 66 -0.10 -30.05 -24.31
C VAL A 66 1.14 -30.26 -23.45
N SER A 67 1.57 -29.24 -22.71
CA SER A 67 2.66 -29.38 -21.74
C SER A 67 2.21 -30.13 -20.47
N ILE A 68 3.16 -30.77 -19.78
CA ILE A 68 2.91 -31.47 -18.51
C ILE A 68 2.31 -30.51 -17.46
N ASP A 69 2.79 -29.27 -17.38
CA ASP A 69 2.29 -28.27 -16.42
C ASP A 69 0.82 -27.93 -16.60
N ARG A 70 0.33 -27.92 -17.86
CA ARG A 70 -1.08 -27.67 -18.16
C ARG A 70 -1.98 -28.81 -17.69
N LEU A 71 -1.47 -30.04 -17.61
CA LEU A 71 -2.22 -31.21 -17.14
C LEU A 71 -2.33 -31.32 -15.62
N ARG A 72 -1.43 -30.69 -14.85
CA ARG A 72 -1.37 -30.86 -13.38
C ARG A 72 -2.68 -30.50 -12.68
N ARG A 73 -3.21 -29.30 -12.95
CA ARG A 73 -4.44 -28.80 -12.28
C ARG A 73 -5.69 -29.63 -12.64
N PRO A 74 -5.96 -29.95 -13.93
CA PRO A 74 -7.05 -30.86 -14.29
C PRO A 74 -6.90 -32.27 -13.69
N LEU A 75 -5.68 -32.84 -13.69
CA LEU A 75 -5.44 -34.16 -13.10
C LEU A 75 -5.67 -34.19 -11.60
N GLU A 76 -5.28 -33.15 -10.87
CA GLU A 76 -5.58 -33.03 -9.44
C GLU A 76 -7.08 -32.91 -9.18
N ALA A 77 -7.82 -32.15 -9.99
CA ALA A 77 -9.27 -32.02 -9.89
C ALA A 77 -9.99 -33.35 -10.21
N LEU A 78 -9.53 -34.09 -11.22
CA LEU A 78 -10.02 -35.44 -11.53
C LEU A 78 -9.69 -36.43 -10.39
N ARG A 79 -8.47 -36.37 -9.82
CA ARG A 79 -8.04 -37.23 -8.72
C ARG A 79 -8.84 -36.95 -7.44
N ALA A 80 -9.05 -35.69 -7.09
CA ALA A 80 -9.84 -35.28 -5.93
C ALA A 80 -11.30 -35.76 -6.02
N ARG A 81 -11.82 -35.88 -7.24
CA ARG A 81 -13.16 -36.44 -7.53
C ARG A 81 -13.17 -37.96 -7.67
N GLY A 82 -12.02 -38.63 -7.56
CA GLY A 82 -11.88 -40.09 -7.66
C GLY A 82 -11.98 -40.64 -9.09
N LEU A 83 -11.90 -39.79 -10.11
CA LEU A 83 -12.08 -40.17 -11.53
C LEU A 83 -10.78 -40.68 -12.18
N VAL A 84 -9.63 -40.33 -11.62
CA VAL A 84 -8.31 -40.87 -12.01
C VAL A 84 -7.49 -41.22 -10.76
N ARG A 85 -6.60 -42.20 -10.89
CA ARG A 85 -5.57 -42.55 -9.93
C ARG A 85 -4.23 -42.06 -10.44
N VAL A 86 -3.45 -41.41 -9.57
CA VAL A 86 -2.07 -40.97 -9.88
C VAL A 86 -1.13 -41.67 -8.91
N SER A 87 -0.19 -42.45 -9.43
CA SER A 87 0.83 -43.15 -8.64
C SER A 87 2.24 -42.76 -9.07
N VAL A 88 3.17 -42.82 -8.11
CA VAL A 88 4.59 -42.49 -8.34
C VAL A 88 5.42 -43.76 -8.22
N GLU A 89 6.06 -44.17 -9.31
CA GLU A 89 6.98 -45.30 -9.33
C GLU A 89 8.43 -44.80 -9.21
N ARG A 90 9.22 -45.45 -8.35
CA ARG A 90 10.65 -45.12 -8.15
C ARG A 90 11.51 -46.14 -8.91
N ARG A 91 12.44 -45.65 -9.74
CA ARG A 91 13.43 -46.48 -10.42
C ARG A 91 14.84 -46.06 -10.03
N GLU A 92 15.64 -46.99 -9.51
CA GLU A 92 17.07 -46.77 -9.31
C GLU A 92 17.80 -46.95 -10.65
N ARG A 93 18.68 -46.00 -10.99
CA ARG A 93 19.62 -46.11 -12.10
C ARG A 93 21.03 -46.08 -11.53
N LEU A 94 21.75 -47.18 -11.75
CA LEU A 94 23.13 -47.37 -11.35
C LEU A 94 24.06 -46.83 -12.45
N GLY A 95 25.07 -46.06 -12.07
CA GLY A 95 26.10 -45.54 -12.96
C GLY A 95 27.49 -45.61 -12.33
N PRO A 96 28.55 -45.36 -13.12
CA PRO A 96 29.92 -45.36 -12.62
C PRO A 96 30.15 -44.16 -11.70
N GLY A 97 30.60 -44.42 -10.47
CA GLY A 97 31.00 -43.37 -9.54
C GLY A 97 32.32 -42.69 -9.97
N GLU A 98 32.59 -41.51 -9.40
CA GLU A 98 33.75 -40.68 -9.77
C GLU A 98 35.09 -41.44 -9.70
N ARG A 99 35.28 -42.26 -8.66
CA ARG A 99 36.51 -43.02 -8.43
C ARG A 99 36.71 -44.12 -9.48
N LEU A 100 35.64 -44.82 -9.85
CA LEU A 100 35.69 -45.83 -10.91
C LEU A 100 35.93 -45.19 -12.28
N ARG A 101 35.35 -44.01 -12.56
CA ARG A 101 35.63 -43.26 -13.80
C ARG A 101 37.10 -42.87 -13.90
N ARG A 102 37.72 -42.43 -12.79
CA ARG A 102 39.13 -42.03 -12.76
C ARG A 102 40.08 -43.20 -13.00
N LEU A 103 39.75 -44.37 -12.45
CA LEU A 103 40.60 -45.56 -12.53
C LEU A 103 40.34 -46.39 -13.80
N GLY A 104 39.21 -46.20 -14.48
CA GLY A 104 38.80 -46.97 -15.65
C GLY A 104 38.40 -48.43 -15.35
N THR A 105 38.65 -48.91 -14.12
CA THR A 105 38.30 -50.25 -13.66
C THR A 105 38.16 -50.29 -12.13
N LEU A 106 37.91 -51.48 -11.56
CA LEU A 106 37.85 -51.68 -10.11
C LEU A 106 39.26 -51.59 -9.49
N PRO A 107 39.43 -50.97 -8.31
CA PRO A 107 40.75 -50.84 -7.67
C PRO A 107 41.46 -52.18 -7.41
N GLU A 108 40.71 -53.25 -7.13
CA GLU A 108 41.27 -54.59 -6.93
C GLU A 108 41.84 -55.21 -8.22
N VAL A 109 41.32 -54.82 -9.39
CA VAL A 109 41.87 -55.26 -10.69
C VAL A 109 43.24 -54.63 -10.88
N LEU A 110 43.36 -53.32 -10.65
CA LEU A 110 44.63 -52.59 -10.77
C LEU A 110 45.67 -53.06 -9.75
N LEU A 111 45.25 -53.33 -8.52
CA LEU A 111 46.16 -53.84 -7.49
C LEU A 111 46.67 -55.25 -7.83
N TYR A 112 45.81 -56.11 -8.36
CA TYR A 112 46.19 -57.44 -8.82
C TYR A 112 47.17 -57.38 -10.00
N ASP A 113 46.88 -56.56 -11.01
CA ASP A 113 47.74 -56.39 -12.19
C ASP A 113 49.11 -55.81 -11.82
N HIS A 114 49.15 -54.86 -10.87
CA HIS A 114 50.40 -54.32 -10.34
C HIS A 114 51.23 -55.36 -9.59
N LEU A 115 50.59 -56.17 -8.72
CA LEU A 115 51.27 -57.24 -8.00
C LEU A 115 51.79 -58.33 -8.95
N ALA A 116 51.00 -58.72 -9.96
CA ALA A 116 51.40 -59.69 -10.97
C ALA A 116 52.59 -59.19 -11.82
N GLY A 117 52.57 -57.91 -12.22
CA GLY A 117 53.66 -57.28 -12.97
C GLY A 117 54.96 -57.11 -12.17
N ALA A 118 54.89 -56.99 -10.84
CA ALA A 118 56.03 -56.85 -9.95
C ALA A 118 56.69 -58.19 -9.54
N GLY A 119 56.42 -59.29 -10.27
CA GLY A 119 56.99 -60.61 -9.98
C GLY A 119 56.13 -61.46 -9.05
N GLY A 120 54.86 -61.10 -8.84
CA GLY A 120 53.87 -61.94 -8.16
C GLY A 120 53.92 -61.93 -6.64
N ARG A 121 54.88 -61.24 -6.02
CA ARG A 121 55.01 -61.14 -4.56
C ARG A 121 55.56 -59.79 -4.13
N ALA A 122 54.94 -59.16 -3.13
CA ALA A 122 55.37 -57.86 -2.60
C ALA A 122 55.03 -57.71 -1.11
N ARG A 123 55.72 -56.79 -0.42
CA ARG A 123 55.36 -56.41 0.95
C ARG A 123 54.18 -55.43 0.93
N VAL A 124 53.26 -55.52 1.89
CA VAL A 124 52.07 -54.65 1.94
C VAL A 124 52.45 -53.16 1.97
N ASP A 125 53.49 -52.80 2.71
CA ASP A 125 53.97 -51.41 2.78
C ASP A 125 54.50 -50.89 1.43
N GLU A 126 55.10 -51.77 0.63
CA GLU A 126 55.58 -51.44 -0.72
C GLU A 126 54.41 -51.27 -1.70
N LEU A 127 53.35 -52.08 -1.56
CA LEU A 127 52.12 -51.93 -2.34
C LEU A 127 51.38 -50.65 -1.97
N MET A 128 51.36 -50.27 -0.69
CA MET A 128 50.79 -48.98 -0.24
C MET A 128 51.53 -47.77 -0.85
N ALA A 129 52.81 -47.94 -1.20
CA ALA A 129 53.62 -46.89 -1.82
C ALA A 129 53.58 -46.89 -3.35
N SER A 130 53.49 -48.07 -3.98
CA SER A 130 53.68 -48.25 -5.43
C SER A 130 52.41 -48.55 -6.23
N ALA A 131 51.32 -48.98 -5.59
CA ALA A 131 50.13 -49.39 -6.33
C ALA A 131 49.45 -48.20 -7.05
N PRO A 132 48.96 -48.39 -8.28
CA PRO A 132 48.29 -47.35 -9.07
C PRO A 132 46.83 -47.10 -8.62
N ILE A 133 46.58 -47.11 -7.31
CA ILE A 133 45.28 -46.86 -6.68
C ILE A 133 45.46 -45.98 -5.42
N PRO A 134 44.41 -45.28 -4.96
CA PRO A 134 44.47 -44.52 -3.71
C PRO A 134 44.86 -45.43 -2.52
N ARG A 135 45.67 -44.92 -1.58
CA ARG A 135 46.14 -45.68 -0.40
C ARG A 135 45.01 -46.30 0.42
N GLU A 136 43.91 -45.58 0.55
CA GLU A 136 42.69 -46.02 1.22
C GLU A 136 41.98 -47.21 0.54
N ASP A 137 42.24 -47.45 -0.75
CA ASP A 137 41.68 -48.58 -1.50
C ASP A 137 42.54 -49.84 -1.46
N VAL A 138 43.81 -49.75 -1.07
CA VAL A 138 44.74 -50.89 -1.06
C VAL A 138 44.27 -51.98 -0.11
N ASN A 139 44.01 -51.65 1.17
CA ASN A 139 43.55 -52.63 2.15
C ASN A 139 42.17 -53.26 1.82
N PRO A 140 41.13 -52.50 1.43
CA PRO A 140 39.88 -53.08 0.93
C PRO A 140 40.08 -54.01 -0.26
N SER A 141 40.94 -53.62 -1.19
CA SER A 141 41.23 -54.41 -2.40
C SER A 141 41.97 -55.71 -2.07
N LEU A 142 42.97 -55.68 -1.17
CA LEU A 142 43.61 -56.90 -0.65
C LEU A 142 42.61 -57.84 0.04
N GLY A 143 41.66 -57.28 0.78
CA GLY A 143 40.59 -58.05 1.43
C GLY A 143 39.67 -58.76 0.42
N ILE A 144 39.32 -58.10 -0.68
CA ILE A 144 38.54 -58.68 -1.78
C ILE A 144 39.36 -59.76 -2.49
N LEU A 145 40.59 -59.44 -2.92
CA LEU A 145 41.46 -60.37 -3.63
C LEU A 145 41.75 -61.64 -2.83
N ARG A 146 41.93 -61.52 -1.50
CA ARG A 146 42.11 -62.67 -0.61
C ARG A 146 40.84 -63.53 -0.54
N ARG A 147 39.66 -62.92 -0.45
CA ARG A 147 38.37 -63.64 -0.41
C ARG A 147 38.12 -64.40 -1.72
N LEU A 148 38.54 -63.82 -2.84
CA LEU A 148 38.46 -64.45 -4.16
C LEU A 148 39.52 -65.54 -4.38
N GLY A 149 40.45 -65.75 -3.44
CA GLY A 149 41.56 -66.68 -3.60
C GLY A 149 42.62 -66.25 -4.61
N ALA A 150 42.55 -65.01 -5.11
CA ALA A 150 43.48 -64.47 -6.10
C ALA A 150 44.86 -64.17 -5.50
N ILE A 151 44.90 -63.88 -4.19
CA ILE A 151 46.15 -63.67 -3.44
C ILE A 151 46.15 -64.46 -2.13
N SER A 152 47.35 -64.82 -1.67
CA SER A 152 47.61 -65.29 -0.31
C SER A 152 48.33 -64.20 0.49
N VAL A 153 48.14 -64.19 1.80
CA VAL A 153 48.77 -63.21 2.70
C VAL A 153 49.53 -63.96 3.78
N THR A 154 50.84 -63.73 3.86
CA THR A 154 51.74 -64.41 4.81
C THR A 154 52.44 -63.38 5.68
N LYS A 155 52.41 -63.57 7.00
CA LYS A 155 53.10 -62.71 7.97
C LYS A 155 54.48 -63.29 8.29
N ARG A 156 55.52 -62.46 8.22
CA ARG A 156 56.90 -62.78 8.60
C ARG A 156 57.38 -61.80 9.68
N GLU A 157 58.54 -62.07 10.29
CA GLU A 157 59.10 -61.22 11.37
C GLU A 157 59.37 -59.77 10.92
N ASP A 158 59.64 -59.57 9.62
CA ASP A 158 59.99 -58.30 8.98
C ASP A 158 58.83 -57.61 8.24
N GLY A 159 57.62 -58.18 8.28
CA GLY A 159 56.42 -57.55 7.72
C GLY A 159 55.35 -58.52 7.16
N VAL A 160 54.32 -57.94 6.53
CA VAL A 160 53.24 -58.69 5.86
C VAL A 160 53.52 -58.74 4.36
N TYR A 161 53.53 -59.95 3.80
CA TYR A 161 53.73 -60.20 2.38
C TYR A 161 52.44 -60.70 1.74
N VAL A 162 52.20 -60.28 0.50
CA VAL A 162 51.13 -60.81 -0.34
C VAL A 162 51.71 -61.42 -1.60
N GLU A 163 51.14 -62.54 -2.02
CA GLU A 163 51.60 -63.30 -3.18
C GLU A 163 50.40 -63.75 -4.02
N VAL A 164 50.54 -63.71 -5.34
CA VAL A 164 49.50 -64.18 -6.26
C VAL A 164 49.31 -65.69 -6.07
N ALA A 165 48.10 -66.08 -5.68
CA ALA A 165 47.74 -67.47 -5.39
C ALA A 165 46.83 -68.09 -6.45
N GLY A 166 46.16 -67.28 -7.26
CA GLY A 166 45.24 -67.74 -8.29
C GLY A 166 44.84 -66.63 -9.27
N PRO A 167 44.14 -66.97 -10.38
CA PRO A 167 43.69 -66.00 -11.37
C PRO A 167 42.58 -65.10 -10.80
N LEU A 168 42.56 -63.83 -11.21
CA LEU A 168 41.45 -62.93 -10.91
C LEU A 168 40.21 -63.31 -11.73
N PRO A 169 39.01 -63.47 -11.12
CA PRO A 169 37.79 -63.77 -11.85
C PRO A 169 37.47 -62.74 -12.94
N GLU A 170 37.15 -63.20 -14.14
CA GLU A 170 36.96 -62.35 -15.33
C GLU A 170 35.80 -61.34 -15.16
N ASP A 171 34.76 -61.70 -14.39
CA ASP A 171 33.62 -60.83 -14.11
C ASP A 171 34.02 -59.53 -13.38
N ARG A 172 35.17 -59.48 -12.69
CA ARG A 172 35.69 -58.25 -12.08
C ARG A 172 36.10 -57.22 -13.12
N ARG A 173 36.72 -57.67 -14.22
CA ARG A 173 37.11 -56.81 -15.34
C ARG A 173 35.87 -56.37 -16.13
N ARG A 174 35.01 -57.34 -16.48
CA ARG A 174 33.79 -57.09 -17.25
C ARG A 174 32.77 -56.20 -16.53
N PHE A 175 32.68 -56.27 -15.20
CA PHE A 175 31.78 -55.40 -14.43
C PHE A 175 32.04 -53.91 -14.68
N ALA A 176 33.31 -53.49 -14.65
CA ALA A 176 33.65 -52.09 -14.86
C ALA A 176 33.36 -51.65 -16.31
N GLU A 177 33.65 -52.50 -17.29
CA GLU A 177 33.35 -52.26 -18.70
C GLU A 177 31.85 -52.11 -18.93
N ASP A 178 31.04 -53.04 -18.41
CA ASP A 178 29.58 -53.02 -18.56
C ASP A 178 28.94 -51.83 -17.82
N LEU A 179 29.48 -51.44 -16.66
CA LEU A 179 29.03 -50.27 -15.92
C LEU A 179 29.37 -48.95 -16.64
N LEU A 180 30.58 -48.83 -17.20
CA LEU A 180 31.03 -47.68 -17.98
C LEU A 180 30.27 -47.55 -19.30
N ALA A 181 29.95 -48.70 -19.94
CA ALA A 181 29.17 -48.75 -21.17
C ALA A 181 27.65 -48.58 -20.95
N GLY A 182 27.19 -48.54 -19.69
CA GLY A 182 25.77 -48.44 -19.34
C GLY A 182 24.94 -49.70 -19.68
N LYS A 183 25.61 -50.85 -19.82
CA LYS A 183 25.03 -52.16 -20.18
C LYS A 183 24.98 -53.15 -19.02
N LEU A 184 25.17 -52.66 -17.79
CA LEU A 184 25.19 -53.47 -16.58
C LEU A 184 23.89 -54.28 -16.41
N ASP A 185 24.02 -55.60 -16.32
CA ASP A 185 22.98 -56.50 -15.81
C ASP A 185 23.11 -56.68 -14.29
N PRO A 186 22.17 -56.15 -13.48
CA PRO A 186 22.24 -56.26 -12.03
C PRO A 186 22.17 -57.70 -11.50
N ALA A 187 21.53 -58.62 -12.22
CA ALA A 187 21.39 -60.01 -11.78
C ALA A 187 22.74 -60.75 -11.86
N ARG A 188 23.49 -60.51 -12.93
CA ARG A 188 24.82 -61.09 -13.16
C ARG A 188 25.85 -60.64 -12.13
N TYR A 189 25.81 -59.36 -11.72
CA TYR A 189 26.84 -58.74 -10.90
C TYR A 189 26.44 -58.52 -9.43
N ALA A 190 25.46 -59.28 -8.92
CA ALA A 190 24.86 -59.04 -7.60
C ALA A 190 25.84 -59.01 -6.42
N GLU A 191 26.93 -59.79 -6.47
CA GLU A 191 27.98 -59.78 -5.43
C GLU A 191 28.90 -58.56 -5.56
N ILE A 192 29.37 -58.24 -6.77
CA ILE A 192 30.22 -57.08 -7.05
C ILE A 192 29.46 -55.78 -6.74
N LEU A 193 28.17 -55.71 -7.04
CA LEU A 193 27.30 -54.58 -6.70
C LEU A 193 27.16 -54.39 -5.18
N ARG A 194 27.07 -55.46 -4.40
CA ARG A 194 27.02 -55.38 -2.92
C ARG A 194 28.30 -54.80 -2.35
N GLU A 195 29.45 -55.17 -2.91
CA GLU A 195 30.75 -54.64 -2.49
C GLU A 195 30.94 -53.19 -2.95
N ALA A 196 30.64 -52.89 -4.21
CA ALA A 196 30.76 -51.56 -4.78
C ALA A 196 29.84 -50.54 -4.10
N ARG A 197 28.64 -50.94 -3.64
CA ARG A 197 27.73 -50.06 -2.86
C ARG A 197 28.31 -49.65 -1.51
N ARG A 198 29.23 -50.44 -0.93
CA ARG A 198 29.89 -50.14 0.35
C ARG A 198 31.14 -49.28 0.19
N ARG A 199 31.56 -49.02 -1.06
CA ARG A 199 32.80 -48.29 -1.38
C ARG A 199 32.46 -46.92 -1.96
N PRO A 200 32.76 -45.83 -1.25
CA PRO A 200 32.51 -44.47 -1.74
C PRO A 200 33.18 -44.23 -3.09
N GLY A 201 32.43 -43.68 -4.05
CA GLY A 201 32.94 -43.30 -5.36
C GLY A 201 33.04 -44.42 -6.40
N ILE A 202 32.70 -45.68 -6.07
CA ILE A 202 32.68 -46.77 -7.06
C ILE A 202 31.37 -46.82 -7.86
N LEU A 203 30.22 -46.62 -7.19
CA LEU A 203 28.90 -46.57 -7.80
C LEU A 203 28.22 -45.21 -7.55
N GLU A 204 27.53 -44.71 -8.57
CA GLU A 204 26.57 -43.60 -8.47
C GLU A 204 25.15 -44.17 -8.57
N VAL A 205 24.29 -43.88 -7.59
CA VAL A 205 22.90 -44.33 -7.58
C VAL A 205 21.99 -43.11 -7.74
N SER A 206 21.34 -43.00 -8.90
CA SER A 206 20.35 -41.96 -9.16
C SER A 206 18.93 -42.54 -9.05
N THR A 207 18.02 -41.81 -8.41
CA THR A 207 16.61 -42.24 -8.28
C THR A 207 15.73 -41.41 -9.21
N GLY A 208 15.13 -42.06 -10.21
CA GLY A 208 14.12 -41.47 -11.08
C GLY A 208 12.72 -41.68 -10.50
N ARG A 209 11.86 -40.66 -10.62
CA ARG A 209 10.42 -40.76 -10.33
C ARG A 209 9.64 -40.72 -11.65
N ARG A 210 8.73 -41.65 -11.86
CA ARG A 210 7.73 -41.59 -12.94
C ARG A 210 6.35 -41.48 -12.33
N GLU A 211 5.58 -40.50 -12.79
CA GLU A 211 4.17 -40.33 -12.43
C GLU A 211 3.33 -41.02 -13.50
N VAL A 212 2.54 -42.01 -13.08
CA VAL A 212 1.60 -42.72 -13.95
C VAL A 212 0.17 -42.39 -13.54
N VAL A 213 -0.69 -42.25 -14.55
CA VAL A 213 -2.10 -41.87 -14.41
C VAL A 213 -2.94 -43.00 -15.00
N GLU A 214 -3.96 -43.41 -14.25
CA GLU A 214 -4.90 -44.46 -14.63
C GLU A 214 -6.33 -43.96 -14.45
N ILE A 215 -7.22 -44.25 -15.40
CA ILE A 215 -8.65 -43.95 -15.26
C ILE A 215 -9.30 -44.94 -14.27
N THR A 216 -10.13 -44.45 -13.36
CA THR A 216 -10.88 -45.33 -12.45
C THR A 216 -12.17 -45.83 -13.10
N GLY A 217 -12.79 -46.88 -12.55
CA GLY A 217 -14.10 -47.35 -13.01
C GLY A 217 -15.18 -46.26 -12.96
N GLU A 218 -15.12 -45.38 -11.96
CA GLU A 218 -16.00 -44.21 -11.86
C GLU A 218 -15.70 -43.17 -12.95
N GLY A 219 -14.42 -42.91 -13.23
CA GLY A 219 -14.00 -42.03 -14.34
C GLY A 219 -14.50 -42.51 -15.70
N ALA A 220 -14.45 -43.82 -15.95
CA ALA A 220 -14.96 -44.41 -17.20
C ALA A 220 -16.49 -44.30 -17.30
N ARG A 221 -17.21 -44.52 -16.19
CA ARG A 221 -18.68 -44.37 -16.14
C ARG A 221 -19.11 -42.93 -16.44
N VAL A 222 -18.53 -41.96 -15.73
CA VAL A 222 -18.81 -40.52 -15.90
C VAL A 222 -18.54 -40.06 -17.33
N LEU A 223 -17.46 -40.55 -17.94
CA LEU A 223 -17.15 -40.25 -19.35
C LEU A 223 -18.21 -40.82 -20.31
N SER A 224 -18.73 -42.02 -20.05
CA SER A 224 -19.78 -42.62 -20.89
C SER A 224 -21.12 -41.89 -20.77
N GLU A 225 -21.47 -41.41 -19.56
CA GLU A 225 -22.69 -40.64 -19.30
C GLU A 225 -22.63 -39.23 -19.92
N ALA A 226 -21.42 -38.69 -20.15
CA ALA A 226 -21.23 -37.35 -20.68
C ALA A 226 -21.65 -37.15 -22.15
N ALA A 227 -21.83 -38.23 -22.96
CA ALA A 227 -22.31 -38.31 -24.35
C ALA A 227 -21.63 -37.41 -25.43
N ALA A 228 -21.17 -36.20 -25.10
CA ALA A 228 -20.51 -35.23 -25.95
C ALA A 228 -19.53 -34.38 -25.10
N PRO A 229 -18.49 -33.76 -25.72
CA PRO A 229 -17.62 -32.83 -25.01
C PRO A 229 -18.44 -31.62 -24.50
N PRO A 230 -18.22 -31.17 -23.26
CA PRO A 230 -18.85 -29.95 -22.73
C PRO A 230 -18.57 -28.76 -23.64
N ARG A 231 -19.54 -27.84 -23.77
CA ARG A 231 -19.32 -26.58 -24.48
C ARG A 231 -18.21 -25.79 -23.78
N GLU A 232 -17.37 -25.14 -24.58
CA GLU A 232 -16.34 -24.25 -24.06
C GLU A 232 -17.01 -23.09 -23.33
N VAL A 233 -16.72 -22.92 -22.04
CA VAL A 233 -17.28 -21.81 -21.24
C VAL A 233 -16.35 -20.62 -21.32
N VAL A 234 -16.85 -19.49 -21.80
CA VAL A 234 -16.09 -18.23 -21.92
C VAL A 234 -16.64 -17.16 -20.98
N THR A 235 -15.77 -16.33 -20.42
CA THR A 235 -16.15 -15.26 -19.46
C THR A 235 -16.48 -13.95 -20.13
N ALA A 236 -15.94 -13.70 -21.33
CA ALA A 236 -16.14 -12.47 -22.06
C ALA A 236 -16.15 -12.73 -23.57
N LEU A 237 -16.94 -11.95 -24.28
CA LEU A 237 -16.93 -11.89 -25.74
C LEU A 237 -15.65 -11.18 -26.19
N THR A 238 -14.82 -11.84 -27.00
CA THR A 238 -13.57 -11.27 -27.51
C THR A 238 -13.68 -10.91 -28.99
N PRO A 239 -12.85 -9.97 -29.50
CA PRO A 239 -12.81 -9.66 -30.92
C PRO A 239 -12.55 -10.90 -31.80
N GLU A 240 -11.77 -11.85 -31.32
CA GLU A 240 -11.45 -13.09 -32.04
C GLU A 240 -12.64 -14.04 -32.14
N LEU A 241 -13.40 -14.20 -31.04
CA LEU A 241 -14.63 -15.00 -31.04
C LEU A 241 -15.66 -14.42 -32.01
N LEU A 242 -15.74 -13.09 -32.12
CA LEU A 242 -16.58 -12.38 -33.08
C LEU A 242 -16.16 -12.62 -34.52
N ARG A 243 -14.87 -12.42 -34.85
CA ARG A 243 -14.34 -12.62 -36.21
C ARG A 243 -14.52 -14.05 -36.73
N THR A 244 -14.27 -15.03 -35.87
CA THR A 244 -14.31 -16.45 -36.24
C THR A 244 -15.72 -17.07 -36.20
N GLY A 245 -16.72 -16.35 -35.69
CA GLY A 245 -18.08 -16.86 -35.49
C GLY A 245 -18.21 -17.92 -34.38
N ARG A 246 -17.11 -18.29 -33.72
CA ARG A 246 -17.06 -19.30 -32.63
C ARG A 246 -17.95 -18.94 -31.45
N TRP A 247 -18.26 -17.66 -31.26
CA TRP A 247 -19.15 -17.19 -30.19
C TRP A 247 -20.55 -17.86 -30.20
N ARG A 248 -21.00 -18.39 -31.34
CA ARG A 248 -22.28 -19.12 -31.44
C ARG A 248 -22.27 -20.52 -30.82
N GLY A 249 -21.08 -21.11 -30.63
CA GLY A 249 -20.90 -22.48 -30.16
C GLY A 249 -20.35 -22.61 -28.73
N VAL A 250 -20.02 -21.49 -28.09
CA VAL A 250 -19.52 -21.42 -26.71
C VAL A 250 -20.66 -21.10 -25.74
N GLU A 251 -20.48 -21.43 -24.47
CA GLU A 251 -21.38 -21.06 -23.38
C GLU A 251 -20.79 -19.86 -22.64
N PHE A 252 -21.56 -18.78 -22.45
CA PHE A 252 -21.08 -17.63 -21.68
C PHE A 252 -21.37 -17.86 -20.20
N LYS A 253 -20.36 -17.63 -19.35
CA LYS A 253 -20.59 -17.59 -17.91
C LYS A 253 -21.59 -16.46 -17.59
N GLU A 254 -22.64 -16.79 -16.86
CA GLU A 254 -23.64 -15.79 -16.44
C GLU A 254 -23.00 -14.66 -15.64
N TYR A 255 -23.40 -13.42 -15.94
CA TYR A 255 -22.92 -12.23 -15.25
C TYR A 255 -23.77 -11.98 -14.01
N ASP A 256 -23.14 -12.01 -12.83
CA ASP A 256 -23.81 -11.70 -11.57
C ASP A 256 -23.98 -10.18 -11.43
N VAL A 257 -25.20 -9.70 -11.68
CA VAL A 257 -25.57 -8.28 -11.57
C VAL A 257 -25.55 -7.74 -10.14
N SER A 258 -25.45 -8.61 -9.13
CA SER A 258 -25.33 -8.21 -7.73
C SER A 258 -23.89 -7.91 -7.31
N MET A 259 -22.91 -8.29 -8.14
CA MET A 259 -21.50 -8.03 -7.84
C MET A 259 -21.19 -6.53 -7.86
N PRO A 260 -20.40 -6.02 -6.89
CA PRO A 260 -19.91 -4.66 -6.94
C PRO A 260 -19.10 -4.42 -8.22
N ALA A 261 -19.49 -3.41 -8.99
CA ALA A 261 -18.68 -2.98 -10.11
C ALA A 261 -17.33 -2.44 -9.60
N PRO A 262 -16.22 -2.65 -10.34
CA PRO A 262 -14.95 -2.02 -10.02
C PRO A 262 -15.12 -0.48 -9.94
N PRO A 263 -14.67 0.17 -8.87
CA PRO A 263 -14.81 1.62 -8.74
C PRO A 263 -13.95 2.34 -9.78
N VAL A 264 -14.54 3.30 -10.48
CA VAL A 264 -13.82 4.17 -11.42
C VAL A 264 -13.51 5.49 -10.71
N TYR A 265 -12.22 5.85 -10.66
CA TYR A 265 -11.75 7.07 -10.02
C TYR A 265 -11.37 8.11 -11.07
N GLY A 266 -12.21 9.13 -11.25
CA GLY A 266 -11.88 10.31 -12.06
C GLY A 266 -11.01 11.33 -11.30
N GLY A 267 -10.54 12.35 -12.01
CA GLY A 267 -9.89 13.51 -11.39
C GLY A 267 -10.85 14.25 -10.45
N LYS A 268 -10.37 14.62 -9.25
CA LYS A 268 -11.16 15.33 -8.24
C LYS A 268 -10.41 16.58 -7.76
N ARG A 269 -11.15 17.67 -7.53
CA ARG A 269 -10.64 18.85 -6.82
C ARG A 269 -10.56 18.57 -5.32
N HIS A 270 -9.58 19.16 -4.64
CA HIS A 270 -9.49 19.04 -3.19
C HIS A 270 -10.72 19.67 -2.51
N PRO A 271 -11.35 19.02 -1.50
CA PRO A 271 -12.54 19.56 -0.84
C PRO A 271 -12.36 20.96 -0.26
N LEU A 272 -11.16 21.27 0.27
CA LEU A 272 -10.82 22.62 0.73
C LEU A 272 -10.93 23.66 -0.38
N HIS A 273 -10.34 23.38 -1.55
CA HIS A 273 -10.40 24.30 -2.69
C HIS A 273 -11.83 24.43 -3.24
N GLN A 274 -12.61 23.35 -3.23
CA GLN A 274 -14.02 23.43 -3.62
C GLN A 274 -14.83 24.32 -2.66
N LEU A 275 -14.59 24.21 -1.35
CA LEU A 275 -15.20 25.09 -0.36
C LEU A 275 -14.75 26.55 -0.53
N ILE A 276 -13.47 26.79 -0.82
CA ILE A 276 -12.98 28.14 -1.11
C ILE A 276 -13.70 28.73 -2.34
N ASP A 277 -13.82 27.95 -3.42
CA ASP A 277 -14.53 28.36 -4.64
C ASP A 277 -16.00 28.70 -4.33
N GLU A 278 -16.67 27.91 -3.48
CA GLU A 278 -18.04 28.18 -3.00
C GLU A 278 -18.13 29.45 -2.16
N ILE A 279 -17.21 29.67 -1.22
CA ILE A 279 -17.18 30.90 -0.43
C ILE A 279 -17.00 32.13 -1.33
N ARG A 280 -16.11 32.06 -2.34
CA ARG A 280 -15.97 33.14 -3.33
C ARG A 280 -17.28 33.38 -4.08
N GLU A 281 -17.93 32.34 -4.57
CA GLU A 281 -19.20 32.43 -5.29
C GLU A 281 -20.29 33.09 -4.44
N ILE A 282 -20.37 32.74 -3.15
CA ILE A 282 -21.30 33.37 -2.19
C ILE A 282 -21.03 34.87 -2.08
N PHE A 283 -19.80 35.28 -1.79
CA PHE A 283 -19.48 36.71 -1.62
C PHE A 283 -19.67 37.51 -2.91
N VAL A 284 -19.18 37.00 -4.05
CA VAL A 284 -19.34 37.66 -5.36
C VAL A 284 -20.82 37.82 -5.71
N SER A 285 -21.65 36.80 -5.48
CA SER A 285 -23.10 36.89 -5.72
C SER A 285 -23.83 37.87 -4.80
N MET A 286 -23.21 38.27 -3.68
CA MET A 286 -23.70 39.30 -2.76
C MET A 286 -23.15 40.71 -3.08
N GLY A 287 -22.41 40.85 -4.18
CA GLY A 287 -21.84 42.11 -4.65
C GLY A 287 -20.52 42.49 -3.99
N PHE A 288 -19.81 41.53 -3.38
CA PHE A 288 -18.47 41.75 -2.85
C PHE A 288 -17.40 41.64 -3.93
N ILE A 289 -16.35 42.44 -3.79
CA ILE A 289 -15.16 42.43 -4.64
C ILE A 289 -14.06 41.64 -3.91
N GLU A 290 -13.44 40.68 -4.62
CA GLU A 290 -12.30 39.93 -4.07
C GLU A 290 -11.03 40.77 -4.17
N GLU A 291 -10.37 40.97 -3.03
CA GLU A 291 -9.10 41.68 -2.93
C GLU A 291 -7.99 40.75 -2.45
N TRP A 292 -6.78 41.05 -2.90
CA TRP A 292 -5.60 40.25 -2.63
C TRP A 292 -4.55 41.08 -1.87
N GLY A 293 -3.77 40.39 -1.05
CA GLY A 293 -2.64 40.99 -0.35
C GLY A 293 -1.47 40.00 -0.23
N PRO A 294 -0.29 40.49 0.16
CA PRO A 294 0.92 39.67 0.21
C PRO A 294 0.86 38.64 1.34
N LEU A 295 1.65 37.57 1.22
CA LEU A 295 1.83 36.58 2.31
C LEU A 295 2.78 37.10 3.39
N ILE A 296 3.81 37.84 2.96
CA ILE A 296 4.75 38.54 3.82
C ILE A 296 4.20 39.96 3.99
N GLU A 297 3.91 40.34 5.22
CA GLU A 297 3.28 41.60 5.56
C GLU A 297 4.18 42.41 6.50
N LEU A 298 4.05 43.73 6.46
CA LEU A 298 4.63 44.59 7.48
C LEU A 298 3.82 44.45 8.76
N ALA A 299 4.51 44.35 9.90
CA ALA A 299 3.88 44.37 11.22
C ALA A 299 2.95 45.58 11.39
N PHE A 300 3.26 46.70 10.73
CA PHE A 300 2.39 47.86 10.60
C PHE A 300 0.99 47.49 10.11
N TRP A 301 0.85 46.85 8.94
CA TRP A 301 -0.46 46.49 8.39
C TRP A 301 -1.10 45.29 9.09
N ASN A 302 -0.28 44.35 9.55
CA ASN A 302 -0.77 43.15 10.21
C ASN A 302 -1.27 43.43 11.63
N PHE A 303 -0.77 44.46 12.32
CA PHE A 303 -1.09 44.73 13.73
C PHE A 303 -1.39 46.21 14.01
N ASP A 304 -0.44 47.12 13.74
CA ASP A 304 -0.53 48.51 14.20
C ASP A 304 -1.70 49.28 13.56
N ALA A 305 -1.93 49.09 12.25
CA ALA A 305 -3.04 49.67 11.51
C ALA A 305 -4.41 49.17 12.00
N LEU A 306 -4.44 48.00 12.66
CA LEU A 306 -5.62 47.42 13.32
C LEU A 306 -5.67 47.81 14.81
N PHE A 307 -4.98 48.88 15.21
CA PHE A 307 -4.96 49.37 16.58
C PHE A 307 -4.56 48.30 17.63
N GLN A 308 -3.82 47.26 17.23
CA GLN A 308 -3.33 46.25 18.14
C GLN A 308 -1.99 46.68 18.75
N PRO A 309 -1.88 46.80 20.08
CA PRO A 309 -0.70 47.40 20.72
C PRO A 309 0.56 46.54 20.51
N GLN A 310 1.74 47.17 20.55
CA GLN A 310 3.02 46.51 20.25
C GLN A 310 3.46 45.47 21.29
N ASP A 311 2.94 45.55 22.51
CA ASP A 311 3.15 44.60 23.61
C ASP A 311 2.08 43.50 23.67
N HIS A 312 1.19 43.42 22.67
CA HIS A 312 0.15 42.40 22.63
C HIS A 312 0.73 40.98 22.50
N PRO A 313 0.28 39.98 23.28
CA PRO A 313 0.81 38.61 23.26
C PRO A 313 0.88 37.98 21.87
N ALA A 314 -0.18 38.15 21.06
CA ALA A 314 -0.22 37.67 19.67
C ALA A 314 0.94 38.18 18.77
N ARG A 315 1.64 39.27 19.14
CA ARG A 315 2.81 39.79 18.41
C ARG A 315 4.12 39.15 18.87
N GLU A 316 4.11 38.33 19.91
CA GLU A 316 5.30 37.65 20.38
C GLU A 316 5.77 36.57 19.39
N MET A 317 7.06 36.23 19.45
CA MET A 317 7.66 35.22 18.56
C MET A 317 7.04 33.83 18.73
N HIS A 318 6.41 33.55 19.87
CA HIS A 318 5.74 32.29 20.11
C HIS A 318 4.38 32.18 19.40
N ASP A 319 3.79 33.30 18.96
CA ASP A 319 2.49 33.32 18.25
C ASP A 319 2.62 33.75 16.78
N THR A 320 3.65 34.51 16.43
CA THR A 320 3.84 35.07 15.07
C THR A 320 5.19 34.71 14.46
N PHE A 321 5.17 34.29 13.19
CA PHE A 321 6.38 34.08 12.41
C PHE A 321 6.94 35.40 11.87
N TYR A 322 7.97 35.92 12.52
CA TYR A 322 8.77 37.02 11.99
C TYR A 322 9.81 36.53 10.99
N LEU A 323 10.07 37.32 9.94
CA LEU A 323 11.12 37.00 8.99
C LEU A 323 12.50 37.27 9.60
N LYS A 324 13.41 36.33 9.39
CA LYS A 324 14.82 36.50 9.73
C LYS A 324 15.50 37.45 8.73
N GLU A 325 15.30 37.21 7.44
CA GLU A 325 15.90 37.96 6.33
C GLU A 325 14.92 38.06 5.14
N PRO A 326 14.62 39.27 4.62
CA PRO A 326 14.88 40.57 5.24
C PRO A 326 14.07 40.72 6.54
N ARG A 327 14.66 41.35 7.57
CA ARG A 327 14.00 41.54 8.88
C ARG A 327 12.93 42.62 8.85
N ALA A 328 13.17 43.69 8.11
CA ALA A 328 12.31 44.86 8.04
C ALA A 328 12.14 45.32 6.60
N GLY A 329 10.99 45.94 6.31
CA GLY A 329 10.67 46.55 5.04
C GLY A 329 10.64 48.07 5.13
N SER A 330 10.45 48.69 3.97
CA SER A 330 10.28 50.13 3.86
C SER A 330 8.82 50.53 4.15
N LEU A 331 8.65 51.60 4.91
CA LEU A 331 7.38 52.31 5.12
C LEU A 331 7.34 53.60 4.27
N ASP A 332 8.19 53.71 3.25
CA ASP A 332 8.26 54.88 2.38
C ASP A 332 6.93 55.10 1.65
N GLY A 333 6.51 56.36 1.54
CA GLY A 333 5.20 56.73 1.00
C GLY A 333 4.03 56.57 1.98
N LEU A 334 4.24 55.98 3.16
CA LEU A 334 3.22 55.86 4.21
C LEU A 334 3.42 56.82 5.38
N GLY A 335 4.37 57.77 5.30
CA GLY A 335 4.79 58.62 6.41
C GLY A 335 3.64 59.32 7.14
N GLU A 336 2.67 59.88 6.41
CA GLU A 336 1.50 60.53 7.03
C GLU A 336 0.58 59.54 7.75
N VAL A 337 0.30 58.38 7.17
CA VAL A 337 -0.59 57.38 7.79
C VAL A 337 0.10 56.71 8.98
N VAL A 338 1.41 56.45 8.88
CA VAL A 338 2.22 55.93 9.98
C VAL A 338 2.22 56.90 11.16
N GLU A 339 2.37 58.21 10.92
CA GLU A 339 2.32 59.20 11.98
C GLU A 339 0.94 59.30 12.62
N ARG A 340 -0.15 59.23 11.82
CA ARG A 340 -1.51 59.18 12.37
C ARG A 340 -1.73 57.94 13.22
N VAL A 341 -1.31 56.76 12.76
CA VAL A 341 -1.39 55.51 13.55
C VAL A 341 -0.56 55.62 14.82
N ARG A 342 0.68 56.13 14.75
CA ARG A 342 1.54 56.38 15.92
C ARG A 342 0.82 57.23 16.95
N ARG A 343 0.31 58.41 16.55
CA ARG A 343 -0.46 59.28 17.44
C ARG A 343 -1.68 58.57 18.03
N THR A 344 -2.46 57.88 17.21
CA THR A 344 -3.62 57.11 17.67
C THR A 344 -3.26 56.08 18.73
N HIS A 345 -2.13 55.38 18.59
CA HIS A 345 -1.63 54.44 19.60
C HIS A 345 -1.15 55.13 20.88
N GLU A 346 -0.41 56.24 20.78
CA GLU A 346 0.19 56.89 21.95
C GLU A 346 -0.82 57.72 22.74
N ASP A 347 -1.58 58.60 22.07
CA ASP A 347 -2.42 59.61 22.69
C ASP A 347 -3.90 59.58 22.23
N GLY A 348 -4.25 58.67 21.31
CA GLY A 348 -5.60 58.56 20.76
C GLY A 348 -5.81 59.35 19.47
N GLY A 349 -4.89 60.23 19.09
CA GLY A 349 -4.96 61.00 17.85
C GLY A 349 -6.27 61.79 17.74
N ASP A 350 -6.90 61.74 16.56
CA ASP A 350 -8.11 62.51 16.26
C ASP A 350 -9.41 61.71 16.46
N THR A 351 -9.33 60.63 17.25
CA THR A 351 -10.42 59.63 17.38
C THR A 351 -11.34 59.87 18.57
N GLY A 352 -10.95 60.74 19.50
CA GLY A 352 -11.61 60.90 20.81
C GLY A 352 -11.24 59.82 21.84
N SER A 353 -10.41 58.84 21.46
CA SER A 353 -9.82 57.85 22.36
C SER A 353 -8.69 58.44 23.20
N ARG A 354 -8.27 57.70 24.24
CA ARG A 354 -7.06 58.00 25.02
C ARG A 354 -5.80 57.32 24.47
N GLY A 355 -5.95 56.52 23.41
CA GLY A 355 -4.90 55.63 22.93
C GLY A 355 -4.55 54.54 23.95
N TRP A 356 -3.45 53.83 23.68
CA TRP A 356 -2.87 52.82 24.56
C TRP A 356 -1.87 53.40 25.57
N ARG A 357 -1.45 54.66 25.41
CA ARG A 357 -0.58 55.39 26.36
C ARG A 357 0.78 54.72 26.60
N TYR A 358 1.35 54.13 25.56
CA TYR A 358 2.73 53.66 25.51
C TYR A 358 3.51 54.42 24.45
N ARG A 359 4.82 54.19 24.36
CA ARG A 359 5.67 54.74 23.29
C ARG A 359 5.70 53.79 22.09
N TRP A 360 5.14 54.23 20.97
CA TRP A 360 5.09 53.44 19.74
C TRP A 360 6.43 53.47 19.01
N ARG A 361 6.90 52.31 18.54
CA ARG A 361 8.21 52.14 17.90
C ARG A 361 8.07 51.85 16.42
N LEU A 362 8.70 52.69 15.58
CA LEU A 362 8.69 52.54 14.13
C LEU A 362 9.39 51.26 13.69
N GLU A 363 10.45 50.88 14.40
CA GLU A 363 11.25 49.71 14.08
C GLU A 363 10.45 48.42 14.21
N GLU A 364 9.53 48.33 15.18
CA GLU A 364 8.65 47.17 15.34
C GLU A 364 7.61 47.09 14.24
N ALA A 365 7.05 48.23 13.82
CA ALA A 365 6.06 48.31 12.74
C ALA A 365 6.68 47.99 11.37
N ALA A 366 7.96 48.29 11.17
CA ALA A 366 8.68 48.00 9.93
C ALA A 366 9.06 46.52 9.78
N ARG A 367 8.94 45.68 10.83
CA ARG A 367 9.32 44.27 10.77
C ARG A 367 8.43 43.49 9.80
N TYR A 368 9.01 42.53 9.09
CA TYR A 368 8.24 41.59 8.29
C TYR A 368 7.74 40.42 9.12
N VAL A 369 6.50 40.03 8.84
CA VAL A 369 5.83 38.84 9.39
C VAL A 369 5.22 38.04 8.26
N LEU A 370 5.08 36.72 8.45
CA LEU A 370 4.07 35.98 7.69
C LEU A 370 2.71 36.40 8.24
N ARG A 371 1.80 36.86 7.36
CA ARG A 371 0.51 37.42 7.79
C ARG A 371 -0.26 36.44 8.69
N THR A 372 -0.79 36.92 9.80
CA THR A 372 -1.47 36.09 10.80
C THR A 372 -2.98 35.99 10.57
N HIS A 373 -3.53 36.92 9.78
CA HIS A 373 -4.92 36.98 9.38
C HIS A 373 -5.09 37.83 8.11
N THR A 374 -6.15 37.58 7.37
CA THR A 374 -6.52 38.35 6.16
C THR A 374 -7.02 39.76 6.50
N THR A 375 -7.26 40.07 7.77
CA THR A 375 -7.62 41.43 8.23
C THR A 375 -6.57 42.46 7.86
N ALA A 376 -5.29 42.06 7.76
CA ALA A 376 -4.21 42.94 7.30
C ALA A 376 -4.45 43.43 5.86
N VAL A 377 -4.98 42.55 5.00
CA VAL A 377 -5.38 42.90 3.64
C VAL A 377 -6.54 43.89 3.70
N THR A 378 -7.56 43.62 4.52
CA THR A 378 -8.70 44.54 4.63
C THR A 378 -8.30 45.91 5.19
N ALA A 379 -7.32 46.01 6.10
CA ALA A 379 -6.80 47.28 6.59
C ALA A 379 -6.13 48.11 5.47
N ARG A 380 -5.31 47.48 4.63
CA ARG A 380 -4.76 48.11 3.42
C ARG A 380 -5.88 48.62 2.53
N LYS A 381 -6.92 47.82 2.34
CA LYS A 381 -8.05 48.18 1.48
C LYS A 381 -8.91 49.29 2.06
N VAL A 382 -9.08 49.39 3.39
CA VAL A 382 -9.70 50.56 4.01
C VAL A 382 -8.92 51.83 3.67
N TYR A 383 -7.59 51.80 3.76
CA TYR A 383 -6.73 52.93 3.39
C TYR A 383 -6.78 53.27 1.89
N GLU A 384 -6.73 52.25 1.02
CA GLU A 384 -6.75 52.44 -0.44
C GLU A 384 -8.12 52.91 -0.96
N TYR A 385 -9.21 52.36 -0.44
CA TYR A 385 -10.57 52.70 -0.88
C TYR A 385 -11.06 54.01 -0.28
N GLY A 386 -10.70 54.34 0.96
CA GLY A 386 -11.18 55.53 1.64
C GLY A 386 -12.71 55.51 1.83
N GLU A 387 -13.34 56.69 1.84
CA GLU A 387 -14.79 56.86 1.99
C GLU A 387 -15.56 56.62 0.68
N ARG A 388 -15.42 55.42 0.12
CA ARG A 388 -16.18 54.95 -1.05
C ARG A 388 -17.07 53.78 -0.65
N PRO A 389 -18.39 53.80 -0.95
CA PRO A 389 -19.26 52.67 -0.65
C PRO A 389 -18.75 51.41 -1.34
N VAL A 390 -18.31 50.41 -0.56
CA VAL A 390 -17.70 49.21 -1.12
C VAL A 390 -17.87 48.01 -0.18
N LYS A 391 -18.00 46.83 -0.79
CA LYS A 391 -18.03 45.52 -0.13
C LYS A 391 -16.83 44.72 -0.62
N ILE A 392 -15.94 44.35 0.29
CA ILE A 392 -14.68 43.68 -0.05
C ILE A 392 -14.56 42.39 0.74
N PHE A 393 -13.99 41.37 0.14
CA PHE A 393 -13.53 40.18 0.87
C PHE A 393 -12.15 39.75 0.37
N ALA A 394 -11.38 39.12 1.25
CA ALA A 394 -10.07 38.58 0.95
C ALA A 394 -10.01 37.15 1.47
N ILE A 395 -9.68 36.20 0.60
CA ILE A 395 -9.42 34.81 0.97
C ILE A 395 -7.94 34.53 0.80
N GLY A 396 -7.30 33.99 1.83
CA GLY A 396 -5.88 33.74 1.73
C GLY A 396 -5.34 32.82 2.81
N LYS A 397 -4.21 32.20 2.49
CA LYS A 397 -3.42 31.45 3.46
C LYS A 397 -2.81 32.39 4.49
N VAL A 398 -2.91 32.05 5.76
CA VAL A 398 -2.38 32.80 6.91
C VAL A 398 -1.54 31.86 7.77
N PHE A 399 -0.69 32.45 8.61
CA PHE A 399 0.32 31.72 9.35
C PHE A 399 0.33 32.13 10.82
N ARG A 400 0.32 31.16 11.72
CA ARG A 400 0.41 31.39 13.17
C ARG A 400 1.39 30.41 13.75
N ASN A 401 2.24 30.84 14.67
CA ASN A 401 3.22 29.97 15.30
C ASN A 401 2.57 29.12 16.41
N GLU A 402 1.43 28.51 16.11
CA GLU A 402 0.70 27.67 17.06
C GLU A 402 1.28 26.25 17.08
N THR A 403 1.20 25.60 18.24
CA THR A 403 1.62 24.20 18.37
C THR A 403 0.70 23.32 17.53
N VAL A 404 1.28 22.53 16.64
CA VAL A 404 0.52 21.65 15.73
C VAL A 404 -0.21 20.58 16.53
N ASP A 405 -1.55 20.59 16.47
CA ASP A 405 -2.39 19.59 17.12
C ASP A 405 -3.57 19.17 16.20
N TYR A 406 -4.63 18.59 16.78
CA TYR A 406 -5.79 18.12 16.03
C TYR A 406 -6.77 19.25 15.63
N LYS A 407 -6.63 20.45 16.20
CA LYS A 407 -7.42 21.66 15.96
C LYS A 407 -6.61 22.79 15.30
N HIS A 408 -5.31 22.84 15.53
CA HIS A 408 -4.44 23.96 15.15
C HIS A 408 -3.38 23.52 14.15
N LEU A 409 -3.21 24.33 13.11
CA LEU A 409 -2.14 24.22 12.11
C LEU A 409 -1.37 25.53 12.05
N PRO A 410 -0.07 25.49 11.75
CA PRO A 410 0.73 26.69 11.63
C PRO A 410 0.39 27.49 10.37
N GLU A 411 -0.34 26.87 9.44
CA GLU A 411 -0.83 27.46 8.22
C GLU A 411 -2.24 26.96 7.90
N PHE A 412 -3.13 27.88 7.53
CA PHE A 412 -4.53 27.58 7.19
C PHE A 412 -5.13 28.72 6.35
N TYR A 413 -6.34 28.57 5.83
CA TYR A 413 -7.02 29.60 5.04
C TYR A 413 -7.97 30.41 5.92
N ASN A 414 -7.87 31.74 5.80
CA ASN A 414 -8.77 32.67 6.43
C ASN A 414 -9.53 33.47 5.35
N VAL A 415 -10.75 33.87 5.67
CA VAL A 415 -11.60 34.73 4.86
C VAL A 415 -12.02 35.91 5.71
N ASP A 416 -11.59 37.10 5.32
CA ASP A 416 -12.03 38.34 5.92
C ASP A 416 -12.88 39.13 4.94
N GLY A 417 -13.86 39.87 5.46
CA GLY A 417 -14.66 40.78 4.65
C GLY A 417 -14.95 42.07 5.38
N ILE A 418 -15.12 43.14 4.60
CA ILE A 418 -15.49 44.46 5.08
C ILE A 418 -16.60 45.09 4.24
N VAL A 419 -17.38 45.97 4.87
CA VAL A 419 -18.33 46.86 4.20
C VAL A 419 -18.06 48.27 4.68
N ILE A 420 -17.70 49.17 3.77
CA ILE A 420 -17.52 50.60 4.03
C ILE A 420 -18.75 51.31 3.47
N ASP A 421 -19.56 51.94 4.34
CA ASP A 421 -20.75 52.70 3.92
C ASP A 421 -21.17 53.64 5.06
N PRO A 422 -21.62 54.89 4.81
CA PRO A 422 -21.91 55.84 5.87
C PRO A 422 -23.17 55.49 6.67
N ARG A 423 -24.00 54.55 6.19
CA ARG A 423 -25.27 54.14 6.81
C ARG A 423 -25.19 52.75 7.44
N THR A 424 -24.05 52.08 7.32
CA THR A 424 -23.92 50.72 7.83
C THR A 424 -23.88 50.69 9.36
N ASN A 425 -24.38 49.59 9.93
CA ASN A 425 -24.56 49.43 11.36
C ASN A 425 -24.61 47.94 11.75
N LEU A 426 -24.67 47.67 13.05
CA LEU A 426 -24.63 46.30 13.58
C LEU A 426 -25.75 45.41 13.00
N ARG A 427 -26.95 45.93 12.76
CA ARG A 427 -28.06 45.14 12.19
C ARG A 427 -27.69 44.63 10.79
N GLU A 428 -27.05 45.47 9.98
CA GLU A 428 -26.61 45.09 8.64
C GLU A 428 -25.50 44.02 8.71
N LEU A 429 -24.54 44.15 9.63
CA LEU A 429 -23.51 43.13 9.87
C LEU A 429 -24.14 41.76 10.18
N LEU A 430 -25.08 41.70 11.14
CA LEU A 430 -25.76 40.46 11.49
C LEU A 430 -26.53 39.88 10.30
N GLY A 431 -27.17 40.74 9.49
CA GLY A 431 -27.90 40.32 8.29
C GLY A 431 -26.98 39.72 7.21
N VAL A 432 -25.85 40.37 6.92
CA VAL A 432 -24.84 39.87 5.98
C VAL A 432 -24.31 38.52 6.43
N LEU A 433 -23.87 38.41 7.69
CA LEU A 433 -23.30 37.18 8.22
C LEU A 433 -24.33 36.05 8.26
N LYS A 434 -25.55 36.32 8.72
CA LYS A 434 -26.63 35.32 8.70
C LYS A 434 -26.84 34.78 7.28
N THR A 435 -26.90 35.65 6.28
CA THR A 435 -27.08 35.28 4.88
C THR A 435 -25.92 34.41 4.36
N VAL A 436 -24.67 34.78 4.67
CA VAL A 436 -23.48 34.00 4.27
C VAL A 436 -23.50 32.61 4.88
N PHE A 437 -23.75 32.49 6.19
CA PHE A 437 -23.77 31.20 6.88
C PHE A 437 -24.95 30.32 6.45
N GLU A 438 -26.12 30.90 6.17
CA GLU A 438 -27.26 30.17 5.59
C GLU A 438 -26.93 29.63 4.20
N ARG A 439 -26.26 30.41 3.35
CA ARG A 439 -25.77 29.96 2.02
C ARG A 439 -24.68 28.90 2.10
N LEU A 440 -23.89 28.89 3.18
CA LEU A 440 -22.94 27.80 3.48
C LEU A 440 -23.63 26.53 4.04
N GLY A 441 -24.96 26.54 4.19
CA GLY A 441 -25.76 25.40 4.62
C GLY A 441 -26.06 25.37 6.13
N PHE A 442 -25.66 26.39 6.89
CA PHE A 442 -25.94 26.46 8.33
C PHE A 442 -27.30 27.12 8.60
N ARG A 443 -28.30 26.33 9.00
CA ARG A 443 -29.67 26.82 9.24
C ARG A 443 -29.88 27.48 10.61
N ARG A 444 -29.05 27.13 11.60
CA ARG A 444 -29.16 27.59 12.98
C ARG A 444 -27.96 28.46 13.33
N VAL A 445 -28.09 29.76 13.04
CA VAL A 445 -27.08 30.78 13.29
C VAL A 445 -27.49 31.64 14.49
N MET A 446 -26.57 31.86 15.42
CA MET A 446 -26.73 32.69 16.60
C MET A 446 -25.53 33.65 16.71
N PHE A 447 -25.75 34.82 17.31
CA PHE A 447 -24.71 35.80 17.55
C PHE A 447 -24.49 35.98 19.05
N ARG A 448 -23.23 36.05 19.48
CA ARG A 448 -22.85 36.26 20.89
C ARG A 448 -21.93 37.46 20.99
N PRO A 449 -22.16 38.42 21.91
CA PRO A 449 -21.19 39.46 22.19
C PRO A 449 -19.82 38.86 22.56
N SER A 450 -18.76 39.42 22.01
CA SER A 450 -17.38 39.02 22.31
C SER A 450 -16.47 40.25 22.29
N TYR A 451 -15.16 40.05 22.40
CA TYR A 451 -14.15 41.10 22.38
C TYR A 451 -13.12 40.81 21.30
N PHE A 452 -12.94 41.76 20.37
CA PHE A 452 -11.82 41.80 19.45
C PHE A 452 -11.17 43.18 19.50
N PRO A 453 -9.82 43.28 19.53
CA PRO A 453 -9.13 44.56 19.77
C PRO A 453 -9.49 45.69 18.79
N TYR A 454 -9.78 45.35 17.53
CA TYR A 454 -10.04 46.31 16.46
C TYR A 454 -11.52 46.59 16.19
N THR A 455 -12.48 45.97 16.90
CA THR A 455 -13.91 46.20 16.67
C THR A 455 -14.69 46.59 17.93
N GLU A 456 -15.62 47.52 17.78
CA GLU A 456 -16.59 47.92 18.81
C GLU A 456 -17.88 48.43 18.13
N PRO A 457 -19.04 47.76 18.31
CA PRO A 457 -19.24 46.52 19.06
C PRO A 457 -18.65 45.28 18.34
N SER A 458 -18.39 44.24 19.13
CA SER A 458 -17.84 42.95 18.70
C SER A 458 -18.82 41.79 18.94
N VAL A 459 -19.00 40.92 17.94
CA VAL A 459 -19.88 39.75 17.99
C VAL A 459 -19.26 38.53 17.30
N GLU A 460 -19.40 37.37 17.92
CA GLU A 460 -19.08 36.07 17.35
C GLU A 460 -20.30 35.47 16.65
N VAL A 461 -20.05 34.76 15.55
CA VAL A 461 -21.05 33.94 14.87
C VAL A 461 -20.92 32.50 15.33
N CYS A 462 -21.99 31.97 15.90
CA CYS A 462 -22.08 30.59 16.36
C CYS A 462 -23.11 29.82 15.52
N VAL A 463 -22.77 28.61 15.11
CA VAL A 463 -23.68 27.70 14.41
C VAL A 463 -23.97 26.46 15.24
N TYR A 464 -25.17 25.90 15.12
CA TYR A 464 -25.50 24.65 15.80
C TYR A 464 -24.86 23.45 15.11
N ASP A 465 -24.03 22.71 15.82
CA ASP A 465 -23.48 21.42 15.39
C ASP A 465 -24.38 20.28 15.89
N GLU A 466 -25.01 19.56 14.96
CA GLU A 466 -25.84 18.40 15.27
C GLU A 466 -25.08 17.26 15.97
N ARG A 467 -23.78 17.12 15.65
CA ARG A 467 -22.94 16.04 16.18
C ARG A 467 -22.56 16.33 17.63
N ALA A 468 -22.14 17.56 17.91
CA ALA A 468 -21.82 18.02 19.25
C ALA A 468 -23.06 18.40 20.09
N ARG A 469 -24.25 18.49 19.46
CA ARG A 469 -25.51 18.94 20.05
C ARG A 469 -25.41 20.29 20.75
N GLY A 470 -24.68 21.23 20.15
CA GLY A 470 -24.40 22.53 20.76
C GLY A 470 -23.97 23.59 19.75
N TYR A 471 -23.90 24.84 20.21
CA TYR A 471 -23.41 25.95 19.38
C TYR A 471 -21.88 26.01 19.39
N VAL A 472 -21.31 26.15 18.20
CA VAL A 472 -19.87 26.26 17.97
C VAL A 472 -19.59 27.56 17.24
N GLU A 473 -18.64 28.34 17.75
CA GLU A 473 -18.14 29.56 17.11
C GLU A 473 -17.49 29.23 15.76
N LEU A 474 -17.76 30.03 14.72
CA LEU A 474 -17.14 29.89 13.40
C LEU A 474 -16.52 31.18 12.85
N ALA A 475 -16.92 32.34 13.35
CA ALA A 475 -16.40 33.62 12.90
C ALA A 475 -16.40 34.66 14.02
N GLY A 476 -15.39 35.54 13.98
CA GLY A 476 -15.38 36.80 14.72
C GLY A 476 -15.81 37.94 13.82
N SER A 477 -16.52 38.93 14.37
CA SER A 477 -17.00 40.07 13.60
C SER A 477 -17.28 41.29 14.46
N GLY A 478 -17.44 42.44 13.83
CA GLY A 478 -17.82 43.67 14.51
C GLY A 478 -17.78 44.88 13.59
N ILE A 479 -17.85 46.07 14.18
CA ILE A 479 -17.64 47.34 13.48
C ILE A 479 -16.24 47.83 13.84
N PHE A 480 -15.39 48.15 12.86
CA PHE A 480 -14.06 48.65 13.18
C PHE A 480 -14.14 49.89 14.05
N ARG A 481 -13.24 49.90 15.04
CA ARG A 481 -13.07 51.01 15.96
C ARG A 481 -12.66 52.28 15.21
N PRO A 482 -13.04 53.47 15.69
CA PRO A 482 -12.54 54.74 15.14
C PRO A 482 -11.01 54.81 15.13
N GLU A 483 -10.34 54.19 16.11
CA GLU A 483 -8.89 54.10 16.19
C GLU A 483 -8.24 53.26 15.07
N VAL A 484 -9.03 52.49 14.33
CA VAL A 484 -8.60 51.79 13.12
C VAL A 484 -8.90 52.65 11.90
N THR A 485 -10.13 53.14 11.75
CA THR A 485 -10.58 53.77 10.50
C THR A 485 -10.09 55.20 10.31
N ILE A 486 -10.13 56.04 11.36
CA ILE A 486 -9.76 57.46 11.29
C ILE A 486 -8.29 57.67 10.91
N PRO A 487 -7.29 57.00 11.50
CA PRO A 487 -5.91 57.17 11.06
C PRO A 487 -5.68 56.70 9.62
N LEU A 488 -6.49 55.74 9.13
CA LEU A 488 -6.49 55.32 7.73
C LEU A 488 -7.26 56.26 6.78
N GLY A 489 -7.83 57.36 7.30
CA GLY A 489 -8.51 58.38 6.51
C GLY A 489 -10.00 58.14 6.28
N VAL A 490 -10.62 57.22 7.03
CA VAL A 490 -12.04 56.86 6.89
C VAL A 490 -12.80 57.18 8.17
N ARG A 491 -13.80 58.07 8.11
CA ARG A 491 -14.70 58.36 9.24
C ARG A 491 -15.98 57.55 9.19
N TRP A 492 -16.28 56.91 8.06
CA TRP A 492 -17.46 56.08 7.90
C TRP A 492 -17.34 54.78 8.71
N PRO A 493 -18.46 54.24 9.21
CA PRO A 493 -18.46 52.92 9.82
C PRO A 493 -18.00 51.86 8.82
N VAL A 494 -17.17 50.94 9.30
CA VAL A 494 -16.67 49.79 8.52
C VAL A 494 -17.08 48.52 9.25
N LEU A 495 -17.99 47.76 8.65
CA LEU A 495 -18.28 46.41 9.12
C LEU A 495 -17.10 45.51 8.80
N ALA A 496 -16.76 44.58 9.69
CA ALA A 496 -15.68 43.62 9.47
C ALA A 496 -16.02 42.25 10.06
N TRP A 497 -15.53 41.18 9.41
CA TRP A 497 -15.57 39.81 9.93
C TRP A 497 -14.41 39.00 9.41
N GLY A 498 -14.10 37.90 10.11
CA GLY A 498 -13.10 36.92 9.73
C GLY A 498 -13.55 35.50 10.10
N MET A 499 -13.28 34.53 9.23
CA MET A 499 -13.60 33.12 9.46
C MET A 499 -12.55 32.17 8.87
N GLY A 500 -12.21 31.13 9.63
CA GLY A 500 -11.33 30.06 9.17
C GLY A 500 -12.07 29.07 8.26
N VAL A 501 -11.50 28.78 7.09
CA VAL A 501 -12.12 27.89 6.09
C VAL A 501 -12.10 26.44 6.56
N GLU A 502 -11.02 26.01 7.19
CA GLU A 502 -10.82 24.63 7.64
C GLU A 502 -11.87 24.22 8.66
N ARG A 503 -12.26 25.11 9.57
CA ARG A 503 -13.27 24.81 10.59
C ARG A 503 -14.64 24.52 9.95
N ILE A 504 -15.00 25.28 8.92
CA ILE A 504 -16.21 25.04 8.11
C ILE A 504 -16.11 23.69 7.39
N LEU A 505 -14.95 23.39 6.79
CA LEU A 505 -14.72 22.11 6.12
C LEU A 505 -14.83 20.92 7.09
N MET A 506 -14.23 21.05 8.27
CA MET A 506 -14.25 20.03 9.31
C MET A 506 -15.68 19.71 9.74
N MET A 507 -16.50 20.75 9.99
CA MET A 507 -17.91 20.56 10.35
C MET A 507 -18.71 19.90 9.23
N ARG A 508 -18.52 20.32 7.98
CA ARG A 508 -19.25 19.78 6.83
C ARG A 508 -18.93 18.30 6.57
N TYR A 509 -17.65 17.95 6.62
CA TYR A 509 -17.19 16.58 6.32
C TYR A 509 -17.08 15.69 7.55
N GLY A 510 -17.26 16.24 8.75
CA GLY A 510 -17.09 15.47 9.97
C GLY A 510 -15.65 15.08 10.27
N ILE A 511 -14.71 15.95 9.91
CA ILE A 511 -13.29 15.72 10.14
C ILE A 511 -12.99 16.17 11.56
N GLU A 512 -12.48 15.25 12.37
CA GLU A 512 -12.14 15.53 13.78
C GLU A 512 -10.72 16.08 13.96
N ASP A 513 -9.85 15.84 12.98
CA ASP A 513 -8.43 16.23 13.02
C ASP A 513 -8.09 17.04 11.76
N ILE A 514 -7.83 18.34 11.96
CA ILE A 514 -7.55 19.31 10.89
C ILE A 514 -6.39 18.85 9.99
N ARG A 515 -5.42 18.10 10.53
CA ARG A 515 -4.26 17.61 9.77
C ARG A 515 -4.66 16.65 8.65
N GLN A 516 -5.81 15.97 8.76
CA GLN A 516 -6.32 15.08 7.71
C GLN A 516 -6.55 15.83 6.39
N ILE A 517 -6.86 17.12 6.45
CA ILE A 517 -7.07 17.98 5.28
C ILE A 517 -5.78 18.08 4.44
N TYR A 518 -4.60 18.02 5.08
CA TYR A 518 -3.31 18.25 4.44
C TYR A 518 -2.43 17.00 4.31
N ARG A 519 -2.91 15.82 4.77
CA ARG A 519 -2.17 14.54 4.72
C ARG A 519 -2.04 13.93 3.32
N ASN A 520 -2.65 14.52 2.29
CA ASN A 520 -2.67 14.00 0.91
C ASN A 520 -3.16 12.54 0.81
N ASP A 521 -4.13 12.14 1.64
CA ASP A 521 -4.71 10.78 1.59
C ASP A 521 -5.57 10.62 0.32
N ILE A 522 -4.99 10.00 -0.70
CA ILE A 522 -5.65 9.71 -1.99
C ILE A 522 -6.88 8.82 -1.79
N GLY A 523 -6.87 7.90 -0.81
CA GLY A 523 -8.01 7.05 -0.50
C GLY A 523 -9.20 7.86 0.03
N TRP A 524 -8.94 8.81 0.93
CA TRP A 524 -9.94 9.76 1.40
C TRP A 524 -10.45 10.64 0.24
N LEU A 525 -9.56 11.23 -0.57
CA LEU A 525 -9.93 12.05 -1.73
C LEU A 525 -10.77 11.28 -2.76
N ARG A 526 -10.51 9.98 -2.94
CA ARG A 526 -11.31 9.11 -3.81
C ARG A 526 -12.70 8.85 -3.26
N ARG A 527 -12.86 8.67 -1.95
CA ARG A 527 -14.14 8.37 -1.30
C ARG A 527 -14.99 9.60 -1.00
N VAL A 528 -14.36 10.74 -0.72
CA VAL A 528 -15.09 11.96 -0.35
C VAL A 528 -15.96 12.42 -1.52
N THR A 529 -17.23 12.66 -1.22
CA THR A 529 -18.23 13.22 -2.13
C THR A 529 -18.43 14.69 -1.76
N TYR A 530 -18.12 15.58 -2.69
CA TYR A 530 -18.42 16.99 -2.50
C TYR A 530 -19.88 17.22 -2.87
N ALA A 531 -20.74 17.38 -1.88
CA ALA A 531 -22.10 17.84 -2.07
C ALA A 531 -22.11 19.36 -1.90
N ARG A 532 -22.30 20.11 -2.99
CA ARG A 532 -22.75 21.50 -2.85
C ARG A 532 -24.08 21.45 -2.12
N HIS A 533 -24.23 22.25 -1.06
CA HIS A 533 -25.56 22.56 -0.55
C HIS A 533 -26.23 23.49 -1.57
N HIS A 534 -26.70 22.91 -2.67
CA HIS A 534 -27.76 23.54 -3.44
C HIS A 534 -29.02 23.43 -2.58
N ALA A 535 -29.40 24.55 -1.98
CA ALA A 535 -30.75 24.75 -1.48
C ALA A 535 -31.72 24.83 -2.66
#